data_AF-A0A7C8LQ31-F1
#
_entry.id   AF-A0A7C8LQ31-F1
#
_cell.length_a   1.000
_cell.length_b   1.000
_cell.length_c   1.000
_cell.angle_alpha   90.00
_cell.angle_beta   90.00
_cell.angle_gamma   90.00
#
_symmetry.space_group_name_H-M   'P 1'
#
loop_
_entity.id
_entity.type
_entity.pdbx_description
1 polymer ?
#
loop_
_entity_poly.entity_id
_entity_poly.type
_entity_poly.pdbx_seq_one_letter_code
_entity_poly.pdbx_strand_id
1 'polypeptide(L)'
;MRTLLKALTIAALVALAACGTSGGPISGGPTRPVGYPAAAWEVRPEGRAWTTIAHQSIDTLAPQLVSLVPTDIDAFCPGYRATNAAGRRAFYVSLLAELARYESNFDPSVRYTESFSDNAGRRVVSRGLLQLSQESANGYGCAIANAEQLHDPQTNISCSVRILARWVERDGVIAGYSTGAWRGASRYWSPFRDRNKLVDLQAALNAQPFCARLRTS
;
A
#
# COMPACT_ATOMS: atom_id res chain seq x y z
N MET A 1 68.26 -32.74 -48.50
CA MET A 1 67.81 -34.11 -48.86
C MET A 1 67.22 -34.78 -47.63
N ARG A 2 66.08 -35.47 -47.80
CA ARG A 2 65.42 -36.44 -46.89
C ARG A 2 64.34 -35.95 -45.89
N THR A 3 63.12 -35.86 -46.42
CA THR A 3 61.88 -36.59 -46.01
C THR A 3 61.49 -36.80 -44.54
N LEU A 4 60.31 -36.25 -44.19
CA LEU A 4 59.09 -36.87 -43.61
C LEU A 4 59.22 -37.97 -42.53
N LEU A 5 58.48 -37.82 -41.43
CA LEU A 5 57.48 -38.82 -41.00
C LEU A 5 56.42 -38.22 -40.06
N LYS A 6 55.18 -38.71 -40.22
CA LYS A 6 53.94 -38.31 -39.55
C LYS A 6 53.84 -38.92 -38.14
N ALA A 7 53.20 -38.21 -37.21
CA ALA A 7 52.51 -38.85 -36.08
C ALA A 7 51.20 -38.09 -35.80
N LEU A 8 50.10 -38.75 -36.14
CA LEU A 8 48.73 -38.34 -35.90
C LEU A 8 48.38 -38.70 -34.44
N THR A 9 47.96 -37.74 -33.62
CA THR A 9 47.34 -38.02 -32.32
C THR A 9 45.97 -37.35 -32.28
N ILE A 10 44.94 -38.18 -32.39
CA ILE A 10 43.54 -37.84 -32.21
C ILE A 10 43.31 -37.75 -30.70
N ALA A 11 43.16 -36.53 -30.17
CA ALA A 11 42.67 -36.35 -28.81
C ALA A 11 41.14 -36.40 -28.82
N ALA A 12 40.57 -37.45 -28.24
CA ALA A 12 39.14 -37.58 -28.03
C ALA A 12 38.68 -36.56 -26.97
N LEU A 13 37.88 -35.57 -27.37
CA LEU A 13 37.15 -34.72 -26.43
C LEU A 13 36.00 -35.53 -25.83
N VAL A 14 36.12 -35.87 -24.55
CA VAL A 14 34.99 -36.34 -23.73
C VAL A 14 34.14 -35.10 -23.42
N ALA A 15 33.01 -34.95 -24.12
CA ALA A 15 32.01 -33.94 -23.78
C ALA A 15 31.23 -34.42 -22.55
N LEU A 16 31.50 -33.83 -21.39
CA LEU A 16 30.60 -33.97 -20.24
C LEU A 16 29.31 -33.19 -20.54
N ALA A 17 28.22 -33.93 -20.77
CA ALA A 17 26.87 -33.39 -20.83
C ALA A 17 26.47 -32.89 -19.43
N ALA A 18 26.55 -31.58 -19.21
CA ALA A 18 25.92 -30.95 -18.06
C ALA A 18 24.39 -30.99 -18.27
N CYS A 19 23.67 -31.72 -17.42
CA CYS A 19 22.23 -31.58 -17.28
C CYS A 19 21.93 -30.16 -16.76
N GLY A 20 21.65 -29.25 -17.68
CA GLY A 20 21.06 -27.96 -17.34
C GLY A 20 19.64 -28.18 -16.84
N THR A 21 19.45 -28.06 -15.54
CA THR A 21 18.11 -27.91 -14.96
C THR A 21 17.49 -26.65 -15.53
N SER A 22 16.51 -26.83 -16.41
CA SER A 22 15.70 -25.74 -16.95
C SER A 22 14.85 -25.15 -15.82
N GLY A 23 15.37 -24.11 -15.17
CA GLY A 23 14.56 -23.23 -14.34
C GLY A 23 13.54 -22.52 -15.22
N GLY A 24 12.32 -23.04 -15.27
CA GLY A 24 11.20 -22.34 -15.89
C GLY A 24 10.96 -20.99 -15.19
N PRO A 25 10.33 -20.02 -15.87
CA PRO A 25 10.07 -18.72 -15.28
C PRO A 25 9.13 -18.89 -14.09
N ILE A 26 9.63 -18.62 -12.88
CA ILE A 26 8.81 -18.49 -11.69
C ILE A 26 8.05 -17.16 -11.83
N SER A 27 6.90 -17.19 -12.50
CA SER A 27 5.92 -16.10 -12.44
C SER A 27 5.25 -16.11 -11.07
N GLY A 28 6.04 -15.85 -10.03
CA GLY A 28 5.61 -15.66 -8.65
C GLY A 28 5.49 -14.17 -8.35
N GLY A 29 4.61 -13.47 -9.06
CA GLY A 29 4.16 -12.16 -8.60
C GLY A 29 3.51 -12.32 -7.22
N PRO A 30 3.59 -11.32 -6.34
CA PRO A 30 3.12 -11.49 -4.98
C PRO A 30 1.63 -11.87 -4.98
N THR A 31 1.33 -12.97 -4.29
CA THR A 31 0.00 -13.58 -4.30
C THR A 31 -0.88 -12.88 -3.29
N ARG A 32 -2.07 -12.45 -3.75
CA ARG A 32 -3.14 -11.93 -2.88
C ARG A 32 -3.40 -12.95 -1.76
N PRO A 33 -3.55 -12.53 -0.49
CA PRO A 33 -4.03 -13.43 0.55
C PRO A 33 -5.34 -14.08 0.09
N VAL A 34 -5.39 -15.42 0.07
CA VAL A 34 -6.52 -16.17 -0.47
C VAL A 34 -7.81 -15.76 0.25
N GLY A 35 -8.87 -15.44 -0.51
CA GLY A 35 -10.19 -15.15 0.04
C GLY A 35 -10.59 -13.66 0.15
N TYR A 36 -9.72 -12.71 -0.22
CA TYR A 36 -10.06 -11.27 -0.20
C TYR A 36 -10.29 -10.70 -1.61
N PRO A 37 -11.18 -9.70 -1.76
CA PRO A 37 -11.40 -9.00 -3.03
C PRO A 37 -10.13 -8.25 -3.49
N ALA A 38 -10.09 -7.87 -4.77
CA ALA A 38 -9.06 -6.97 -5.27
C ALA A 38 -9.24 -5.56 -4.69
N ALA A 39 -8.14 -4.90 -4.32
CA ALA A 39 -8.20 -3.50 -3.88
C ALA A 39 -8.47 -2.56 -5.07
N ALA A 40 -9.05 -1.38 -4.83
CA ALA A 40 -9.49 -0.46 -5.88
C ALA A 40 -8.39 -0.09 -6.89
N TRP A 41 -7.15 0.04 -6.43
CA TRP A 41 -6.00 0.37 -7.28
C TRP A 41 -5.54 -0.78 -8.18
N GLU A 42 -6.08 -2.00 -8.04
CA GLU A 42 -5.74 -3.16 -8.89
C GLU A 42 -6.31 -3.06 -10.30
N VAL A 43 -7.05 -1.98 -10.59
CA VAL A 43 -7.31 -1.53 -11.97
C VAL A 43 -6.03 -1.11 -12.70
N ARG A 44 -4.96 -0.79 -11.95
CA ARG A 44 -3.64 -0.49 -12.49
C ARG A 44 -2.81 -1.77 -12.62
N PRO A 45 -1.97 -1.91 -13.67
CA PRO A 45 -1.07 -3.05 -13.82
C PRO A 45 -0.22 -3.34 -12.58
N GLU A 46 0.21 -2.29 -11.88
CA GLU A 46 1.07 -2.36 -10.70
C GLU A 46 0.28 -2.55 -9.39
N GLY A 47 -1.04 -2.43 -9.41
CA GLY A 47 -1.87 -2.36 -8.20
C GLY A 47 -1.76 -3.59 -7.30
N ARG A 48 -1.52 -4.78 -7.85
CA ARG A 48 -1.29 -5.99 -7.04
C ARG A 48 -0.01 -5.88 -6.21
N ALA A 49 1.03 -5.24 -6.73
CA ALA A 49 2.24 -4.97 -5.96
C ALA A 49 1.90 -4.02 -4.80
N TRP A 50 1.12 -2.97 -5.04
CA TRP A 50 0.69 -2.03 -4.00
C TRP A 50 -0.17 -2.69 -2.91
N THR A 51 -1.07 -3.61 -3.28
CA THR A 51 -1.82 -4.46 -2.33
C THR A 51 -0.89 -5.23 -1.41
N THR A 52 0.16 -5.83 -1.98
CA THR A 52 1.16 -6.59 -1.22
C THR A 52 1.93 -5.70 -0.26
N ILE A 53 2.42 -4.57 -0.75
CA ILE A 53 3.12 -3.55 0.03
C ILE A 53 2.25 -3.10 1.22
N ALA A 54 0.97 -2.82 0.98
CA ALA A 54 0.05 -2.35 2.01
C ALA A 54 -0.17 -3.41 3.10
N HIS A 55 -0.38 -4.67 2.72
CA HIS A 55 -0.48 -5.77 3.69
C HIS A 55 0.79 -5.90 4.55
N GLN A 56 1.96 -5.94 3.91
CA GLN A 56 3.25 -6.04 4.61
C GLN A 56 3.51 -4.84 5.53
N SER A 57 3.18 -3.64 5.06
CA SER A 57 3.32 -2.40 5.83
C SER A 57 2.42 -2.42 7.05
N ILE A 58 1.17 -2.86 6.94
CA ILE A 58 0.27 -2.98 8.10
C ILE A 58 0.83 -3.99 9.10
N ASP A 59 1.29 -5.16 8.64
CA ASP A 59 1.82 -6.20 9.53
C ASP A 59 3.08 -5.78 10.29
N THR A 60 3.95 -5.03 9.62
CA THR A 60 5.27 -4.67 10.18
C THR A 60 5.26 -3.34 10.92
N LEU A 61 4.47 -2.36 10.45
CA LEU A 61 4.52 -0.98 10.95
C LEU A 61 3.30 -0.62 11.79
N ALA A 62 2.19 -1.32 11.63
CA ALA A 62 0.92 -0.99 12.26
C ALA A 62 0.07 -2.21 12.69
N PRO A 63 0.66 -3.25 13.33
CA PRO A 63 -0.09 -4.44 13.70
C PRO A 63 -1.26 -4.14 14.67
N GLN A 64 -1.21 -3.03 15.40
CA GLN A 64 -2.31 -2.59 16.26
C GLN A 64 -3.57 -2.20 15.48
N LEU A 65 -3.46 -1.80 14.20
CA LEU A 65 -4.65 -1.44 13.42
C LEU A 65 -5.66 -2.57 13.37
N VAL A 66 -5.21 -3.83 13.28
CA VAL A 66 -6.10 -5.00 13.19
C VAL A 66 -6.64 -5.47 14.53
N SER A 67 -6.12 -4.98 15.66
CA SER A 67 -6.68 -5.27 17.00
C SER A 67 -7.66 -4.19 17.46
N LEU A 68 -7.48 -2.95 17.01
CA LEU A 68 -8.37 -1.84 17.31
C LEU A 68 -9.77 -2.04 16.74
N VAL A 69 -10.77 -1.49 17.42
CA VAL A 69 -12.15 -1.42 16.94
C VAL A 69 -12.63 0.02 17.06
N PRO A 70 -12.46 0.83 16.00
CA PRO A 70 -12.87 2.23 16.01
C PRO A 70 -14.37 2.40 16.30
N THR A 71 -14.74 3.47 16.99
CA THR A 71 -16.15 3.66 17.42
C THR A 71 -17.09 3.93 16.24
N ASP A 72 -16.56 4.47 15.15
CA ASP A 72 -17.26 4.78 13.90
C ASP A 72 -17.19 3.63 12.87
N ILE A 73 -16.63 2.48 13.24
CA ILE A 73 -16.34 1.41 12.27
C ILE A 73 -17.57 0.91 11.52
N ASP A 74 -18.76 0.95 12.14
CA ASP A 74 -19.99 0.47 11.51
C ASP A 74 -20.41 1.33 10.30
N ALA A 75 -19.93 2.58 10.21
CA ALA A 75 -20.14 3.43 9.02
C ALA A 75 -19.21 3.04 7.86
N PHE A 76 -18.06 2.43 8.15
CA PHE A 76 -17.05 2.06 7.16
C PHE A 76 -17.06 0.56 6.81
N CYS A 77 -17.45 -0.30 7.76
CA CYS A 77 -17.43 -1.75 7.61
C CYS A 77 -18.28 -2.44 8.71
N PRO A 78 -19.60 -2.64 8.50
CA PRO A 78 -20.49 -3.29 9.47
C PRO A 78 -20.05 -4.71 9.91
N GLY A 79 -19.34 -5.44 9.05
CA GLY A 79 -18.81 -6.77 9.34
C GLY A 79 -17.49 -6.78 10.13
N TYR A 80 -16.86 -5.62 10.37
CA TYR A 80 -15.50 -5.52 10.92
C TYR A 80 -15.33 -6.21 12.28
N ARG A 81 -16.36 -6.14 13.14
CA ARG A 81 -16.31 -6.75 14.47
C ARG A 81 -16.30 -8.27 14.41
N ALA A 82 -16.97 -8.84 13.42
CA ALA A 82 -17.11 -10.29 13.23
C ALA A 82 -15.98 -10.89 12.39
N THR A 83 -15.26 -10.08 11.60
CA THR A 83 -14.17 -10.57 10.77
C THR A 83 -12.88 -10.80 11.56
N ASN A 84 -12.04 -11.70 11.05
CA ASN A 84 -10.76 -12.04 11.66
C ASN A 84 -9.67 -10.98 11.34
N ALA A 85 -8.46 -11.17 11.89
CA ALA A 85 -7.35 -10.23 11.68
C ALA A 85 -7.02 -10.00 10.19
N ALA A 86 -7.16 -11.02 9.35
CA ALA A 86 -6.91 -10.88 7.92
C ALA A 86 -8.00 -10.05 7.21
N GLY A 87 -9.27 -10.17 7.60
CA GLY A 87 -10.34 -9.31 7.11
C GLY A 87 -10.22 -7.86 7.59
N ARG A 88 -9.79 -7.65 8.83
CA ARG A 88 -9.49 -6.30 9.35
C ARG A 88 -8.30 -5.67 8.63
N ARG A 89 -7.28 -6.46 8.28
CA ARG A 89 -6.16 -6.01 7.44
C ARG A 89 -6.63 -5.63 6.04
N ALA A 90 -7.45 -6.49 5.42
CA ALA A 90 -8.02 -6.24 4.10
C ALA A 90 -8.84 -4.93 4.08
N PHE A 91 -9.58 -4.63 5.15
CA PHE A 91 -10.27 -3.34 5.30
C PHE A 91 -9.33 -2.14 5.18
N TYR A 92 -8.20 -2.12 5.91
CA TYR A 92 -7.28 -0.99 5.83
C TYR A 92 -6.56 -0.90 4.48
N VAL A 93 -6.29 -2.04 3.83
CA VAL A 93 -5.76 -2.05 2.46
C VAL A 93 -6.77 -1.43 1.49
N SER A 94 -8.05 -1.82 1.57
CA SER A 94 -9.11 -1.23 0.76
C SER A 94 -9.29 0.26 1.05
N LEU A 95 -9.17 0.68 2.31
CA LEU A 95 -9.23 2.10 2.71
C LEU A 95 -8.12 2.92 2.06
N LEU A 96 -6.88 2.43 2.10
CA LEU A 96 -5.74 3.09 1.44
C LEU A 96 -5.92 3.15 -0.08
N ALA A 97 -6.47 2.09 -0.68
CA ALA A 97 -6.74 2.09 -2.11
C ALA A 97 -7.83 3.11 -2.50
N GLU A 98 -8.96 3.16 -1.78
CA GLU A 98 -10.01 4.17 -2.02
C GLU A 98 -9.50 5.59 -1.76
N LEU A 99 -8.64 5.79 -0.76
CA LEU A 99 -7.99 7.07 -0.53
C LEU A 99 -7.11 7.48 -1.72
N ALA A 100 -6.29 6.57 -2.26
CA ALA A 100 -5.45 6.84 -3.43
C ALA A 100 -6.26 7.22 -4.68
N ARG A 101 -7.49 6.72 -4.81
CA ARG A 101 -8.41 7.14 -5.87
C ARG A 101 -8.68 8.65 -5.83
N TYR A 102 -8.93 9.20 -4.65
CA TYR A 102 -9.23 10.63 -4.49
C TYR A 102 -8.00 11.52 -4.46
N GLU A 103 -6.89 11.01 -3.92
CA GLU A 103 -5.66 11.77 -3.75
C GLU A 103 -4.86 11.87 -5.06
N SER A 104 -4.83 10.79 -5.85
CA SER A 104 -3.96 10.73 -7.03
C SER A 104 -4.57 10.06 -8.26
N ASN A 105 -5.82 9.58 -8.17
CA ASN A 105 -6.40 8.71 -9.20
C ASN A 105 -5.50 7.50 -9.53
N PHE A 106 -4.88 6.94 -8.49
CA PHE A 106 -3.92 5.82 -8.59
C PHE A 106 -2.65 6.12 -9.38
N ASP A 107 -2.30 7.40 -9.58
CA ASP A 107 -1.06 7.81 -10.22
C ASP A 107 0.03 8.08 -9.16
N PRO A 108 1.16 7.34 -9.14
CA PRO A 108 2.26 7.61 -8.21
C PRO A 108 3.16 8.78 -8.65
N SER A 109 3.05 9.26 -9.88
CA SER A 109 3.91 10.30 -10.44
C SER A 109 3.44 11.74 -10.14
N VAL A 110 2.20 11.91 -9.69
CA VAL A 110 1.62 13.24 -9.49
C VAL A 110 2.22 13.99 -8.31
N ARG A 111 2.26 15.31 -8.45
CA ARG A 111 2.61 16.27 -7.41
C ARG A 111 1.60 17.40 -7.38
N TYR A 112 1.35 17.94 -6.19
CA TYR A 112 0.46 19.06 -5.99
C TYR A 112 1.11 20.10 -5.08
N THR A 113 1.13 21.36 -5.50
CA THR A 113 1.61 22.47 -4.66
C THR A 113 0.44 23.00 -3.83
N GLU A 114 0.54 22.81 -2.53
CA GLU A 114 -0.46 23.22 -1.58
C GLU A 114 -0.54 24.75 -1.45
N SER A 115 -1.71 25.24 -1.01
CA SER A 115 -1.92 26.67 -0.76
C SER A 115 -1.24 27.18 0.52
N PHE A 116 -0.74 26.28 1.38
CA PHE A 116 -0.05 26.60 2.63
C PHE A 116 1.46 26.35 2.55
N SER A 117 2.19 26.93 3.50
CA SER A 117 3.65 26.81 3.61
C SER A 117 4.07 25.84 4.72
N ASP A 118 5.27 25.28 4.56
CA ASP A 118 6.02 24.55 5.58
C ASP A 118 6.52 25.50 6.68
N ASN A 119 7.17 24.96 7.72
CA ASN A 119 7.71 25.77 8.81
C ASN A 119 8.83 26.74 8.36
N ALA A 120 9.42 26.51 7.18
CA ALA A 120 10.43 27.37 6.56
C ALA A 120 9.82 28.40 5.59
N GLY A 121 8.49 28.51 5.51
CA GLY A 121 7.78 29.45 4.65
C GLY A 121 7.66 29.03 3.18
N ARG A 122 8.21 27.88 2.78
CA ARG A 122 8.14 27.35 1.41
C ARG A 122 6.81 26.66 1.18
N ARG A 123 6.28 26.71 -0.05
CA ARG A 123 5.04 26.01 -0.37
C ARG A 123 5.20 24.50 -0.17
N VAL A 124 4.24 23.89 0.53
CA VAL A 124 4.22 22.44 0.69
C VAL A 124 3.90 21.82 -0.66
N VAL A 125 4.61 20.74 -1.00
CA VAL A 125 4.37 19.98 -2.23
C VAL A 125 4.10 18.52 -1.86
N SER A 126 2.88 18.08 -2.11
CA SER A 126 2.38 16.72 -1.91
C SER A 126 2.70 15.85 -3.12
N ARG A 127 2.98 14.55 -2.91
CA ARG A 127 3.44 13.61 -3.95
C ARG A 127 2.88 12.20 -3.78
N GLY A 128 2.74 11.52 -4.91
CA GLY A 128 2.48 10.08 -4.98
C GLY A 128 1.04 9.69 -4.67
N LEU A 129 0.86 8.37 -4.47
CA LEU A 129 -0.45 7.73 -4.36
C LEU A 129 -1.34 8.36 -3.29
N LEU A 130 -0.75 8.71 -2.13
CA LEU A 130 -1.48 9.18 -0.96
C LEU A 130 -1.11 10.62 -0.58
N GLN A 131 -0.60 11.38 -1.56
CA GLN A 131 -0.31 12.82 -1.48
C GLN A 131 0.40 13.22 -0.18
N LEU A 132 1.58 12.66 0.03
CA LEU A 132 2.43 12.97 1.19
C LEU A 132 3.38 14.12 0.87
N SER A 133 3.76 14.92 1.87
CA SER A 133 4.86 15.88 1.75
C SER A 133 6.04 15.46 2.62
N GLN A 134 7.26 15.83 2.23
CA GLN A 134 8.48 15.36 2.88
C GLN A 134 8.55 15.74 4.37
N GLU A 135 8.34 17.01 4.69
CA GLU A 135 8.41 17.50 6.07
C GLU A 135 7.37 16.79 6.96
N SER A 136 6.12 16.73 6.49
CA SER A 136 5.04 16.11 7.25
C SER A 136 5.30 14.61 7.45
N ALA A 137 5.66 13.87 6.40
CA ALA A 137 6.02 12.46 6.46
C ALA A 137 7.16 12.19 7.46
N ASN A 138 8.17 13.06 7.50
CA ASN A 138 9.27 12.96 8.45
C ASN A 138 8.84 13.23 9.90
N GLY A 139 7.81 14.04 10.12
CA GLY A 139 7.14 14.17 11.42
C GLY A 139 6.54 12.86 11.95
N TYR A 140 6.31 11.87 11.08
CA TYR A 140 5.87 10.52 11.44
C TYR A 140 6.99 9.46 11.36
N GLY A 141 8.25 9.89 11.23
CA GLY A 141 9.41 9.00 11.22
C GLY A 141 9.61 8.22 9.93
N CYS A 142 9.14 8.74 8.79
CA CYS A 142 9.29 8.07 7.50
C CYS A 142 10.68 8.21 6.84
N ALA A 143 11.58 9.01 7.42
CA ALA A 143 12.99 9.15 7.01
C ALA A 143 13.20 9.46 5.51
N ILE A 144 12.35 10.31 4.95
CA ILE A 144 12.39 10.78 3.57
C ILE A 144 13.54 11.79 3.43
N ALA A 145 14.64 11.35 2.81
CA ALA A 145 15.81 12.18 2.55
C ALA A 145 15.61 13.10 1.34
N ASN A 146 14.88 12.61 0.34
CA ASN A 146 14.55 13.35 -0.88
C ASN A 146 13.04 13.25 -1.14
N ALA A 147 12.36 14.39 -1.34
CA ALA A 147 10.94 14.44 -1.63
C ALA A 147 10.51 13.55 -2.82
N GLU A 148 11.38 13.33 -3.81
CA GLU A 148 11.06 12.47 -4.95
C GLU A 148 10.91 10.98 -4.57
N GLN A 149 11.42 10.55 -3.41
CA GLN A 149 11.14 9.22 -2.85
C GLN A 149 9.65 9.01 -2.56
N LEU A 150 8.85 10.08 -2.42
CA LEU A 150 7.41 9.96 -2.21
C LEU A 150 6.65 9.53 -3.46
N HIS A 151 7.29 9.52 -4.63
CA HIS A 151 6.74 8.90 -5.84
C HIS A 151 6.90 7.37 -5.85
N ASP A 152 7.77 6.80 -5.01
CA ASP A 152 7.92 5.36 -4.87
C ASP A 152 6.73 4.79 -4.05
N PRO A 153 5.93 3.85 -4.61
CA PRO A 153 4.77 3.29 -3.92
C PRO A 153 5.11 2.60 -2.59
N GLN A 154 6.26 1.93 -2.48
CA GLN A 154 6.68 1.29 -1.23
C GLN A 154 6.82 2.33 -0.13
N THR A 155 7.56 3.39 -0.40
CA THR A 155 7.78 4.51 0.53
C THR A 155 6.47 5.22 0.86
N ASN A 156 5.67 5.55 -0.14
CA ASN A 156 4.42 6.31 0.00
C ASN A 156 3.37 5.54 0.83
N ILE A 157 3.14 4.26 0.52
CA ILE A 157 2.17 3.41 1.22
C ILE A 157 2.64 3.11 2.65
N SER A 158 3.92 2.76 2.83
CA SER A 158 4.48 2.45 4.17
C SER A 158 4.35 3.64 5.12
N CYS A 159 4.66 4.84 4.64
CA CYS A 159 4.53 6.06 5.44
C CYS A 159 3.06 6.38 5.76
N SER A 160 2.16 6.20 4.79
CA SER A 160 0.73 6.42 5.00
C SER A 160 0.13 5.46 6.03
N VAL A 161 0.58 4.20 6.05
CA VAL A 161 0.19 3.25 7.10
C VAL A 161 0.60 3.76 8.49
N ARG A 162 1.82 4.29 8.66
CA ARG A 162 2.26 4.88 9.94
C ARG A 162 1.38 6.06 10.37
N ILE A 163 1.09 6.97 9.44
CA ILE A 163 0.26 8.15 9.69
C ILE A 163 -1.16 7.73 10.10
N LEU A 164 -1.75 6.79 9.35
CA LEU A 164 -3.09 6.28 9.62
C LEU A 164 -3.15 5.61 10.99
N ALA A 165 -2.21 4.71 11.29
CA ALA A 165 -2.11 4.01 12.57
C ALA A 165 -2.02 4.97 13.74
N ARG A 166 -1.15 5.98 13.66
CA ARG A 166 -0.95 7.00 14.68
C ARG A 166 -2.26 7.70 15.07
N TRP A 167 -3.11 8.03 14.09
CA TRP A 167 -4.34 8.78 14.33
C TRP A 167 -5.53 7.90 14.67
N VAL A 168 -5.68 6.74 14.05
CA VAL A 168 -6.75 5.79 14.41
C VAL A 168 -6.55 5.29 15.84
N GLU A 169 -5.31 4.95 16.22
CA GLU A 169 -4.98 4.52 17.58
C GLU A 169 -5.22 5.63 18.61
N ARG A 170 -4.77 6.86 18.31
CA ARG A 170 -4.92 7.98 19.25
C ARG A 170 -6.38 8.39 19.43
N ASP A 171 -7.12 8.49 18.33
CA ASP A 171 -8.45 9.12 18.36
C ASP A 171 -9.59 8.10 18.48
N GLY A 172 -9.32 6.80 18.32
CA GLY A 172 -10.33 5.74 18.43
C GLY A 172 -11.38 5.75 17.33
N VAL A 173 -11.15 6.48 16.24
CA VAL A 173 -12.05 6.60 15.07
C VAL A 173 -11.26 6.46 13.77
N ILE A 174 -11.91 5.95 12.71
CA ILE A 174 -11.34 5.96 11.36
C ILE A 174 -11.24 7.38 10.85
N ALA A 175 -12.31 8.17 10.95
CA ALA A 175 -12.32 9.56 10.51
C ALA A 175 -13.45 10.36 11.16
N GLY A 176 -13.28 11.67 11.30
CA GLY A 176 -14.36 12.53 11.76
C GLY A 176 -13.90 13.88 12.30
N TYR A 177 -14.85 14.62 12.85
CA TYR A 177 -14.62 15.90 13.51
C TYR A 177 -15.28 15.88 14.88
N SER A 178 -14.52 16.18 15.93
CA SER A 178 -15.04 16.25 17.29
C SER A 178 -14.29 17.30 18.09
N THR A 179 -14.97 17.95 19.03
CA THR A 179 -14.38 18.94 19.93
C THR A 179 -13.50 19.99 19.23
N GLY A 180 -14.01 20.53 18.11
CA GLY A 180 -13.33 21.60 17.37
C GLY A 180 -12.16 21.15 16.49
N ALA A 181 -11.90 19.84 16.35
CA ALA A 181 -10.76 19.36 15.57
C ALA A 181 -11.03 18.04 14.84
N TRP A 182 -10.35 17.86 13.71
CA TRP A 182 -10.35 16.61 12.94
C TRP A 182 -9.78 15.46 13.77
N ARG A 183 -10.22 14.23 13.46
CA ARG A 183 -9.87 12.97 14.10
C ARG A 183 -9.59 11.87 13.07
N GLY A 184 -8.80 10.87 13.44
CA GLY A 184 -8.43 9.76 12.57
C GLY A 184 -7.74 10.24 11.30
N ALA A 185 -8.08 9.60 10.18
CA ALA A 185 -7.57 9.93 8.85
C ALA A 185 -7.86 11.39 8.42
N SER A 186 -8.97 11.99 8.88
CA SER A 186 -9.29 13.40 8.60
C SER A 186 -8.25 14.38 9.10
N ARG A 187 -7.34 13.97 10.00
CA ARG A 187 -6.25 14.85 10.45
C ARG A 187 -5.22 15.12 9.37
N TYR A 188 -5.00 14.16 8.49
CA TYR A 188 -4.00 14.28 7.44
C TYR A 188 -4.66 14.48 6.08
N TRP A 189 -5.62 13.64 5.72
CA TRP A 189 -6.17 13.57 4.36
C TRP A 189 -7.48 14.34 4.23
N SER A 190 -7.55 15.20 3.21
CA SER A 190 -8.71 16.05 2.95
C SER A 190 -9.96 15.32 2.40
N PRO A 191 -9.86 14.18 1.68
CA PRO A 191 -11.04 13.42 1.24
C PRO A 191 -11.96 12.99 2.39
N PHE A 192 -11.44 12.75 3.59
CA PHE A 192 -12.26 12.45 4.77
C PHE A 192 -12.91 13.68 5.42
N ARG A 193 -12.68 14.89 4.90
CA ARG A 193 -13.30 16.15 5.34
C ARG A 193 -14.39 16.61 4.38
N ASP A 194 -14.33 16.17 3.13
CA ASP A 194 -15.37 16.39 2.14
C ASP A 194 -16.49 15.36 2.34
N ARG A 195 -17.72 15.84 2.56
CA ARG A 195 -18.86 14.98 2.86
C ARG A 195 -19.18 14.01 1.73
N ASN A 196 -19.08 14.45 0.47
CA ASN A 196 -19.45 13.62 -0.67
C ASN A 196 -18.40 12.54 -0.88
N LYS A 197 -17.11 12.89 -0.79
CA LYS A 197 -16.02 11.92 -0.88
C LYS A 197 -16.05 10.93 0.29
N LEU A 198 -16.32 11.38 1.51
CA LEU A 198 -16.41 10.51 2.68
C LEU A 198 -17.54 9.48 2.53
N VAL A 199 -18.73 9.89 2.07
CA VAL A 199 -19.87 8.98 1.87
C VAL A 199 -19.58 7.96 0.78
N ASP A 200 -18.99 8.39 -0.35
CA ASP A 200 -18.64 7.49 -1.44
C ASP A 200 -17.52 6.51 -1.04
N LEU A 201 -16.50 6.98 -0.31
CA LEU A 201 -15.46 6.12 0.29
C LEU A 201 -16.05 5.08 1.25
N GLN A 202 -16.96 5.50 2.14
CA GLN A 202 -17.66 4.59 3.05
C GLN A 202 -18.50 3.56 2.30
N ALA A 203 -19.22 3.97 1.25
CA ALA A 203 -19.99 3.05 0.42
C ALA A 203 -19.11 2.00 -0.27
N ALA A 204 -17.97 2.41 -0.83
CA ALA A 204 -17.01 1.51 -1.47
C ALA A 204 -16.41 0.48 -0.49
N LEU A 205 -16.12 0.89 0.75
CA LEU A 205 -15.64 -0.02 1.80
C LEU A 205 -16.73 -0.96 2.32
N ASN A 206 -17.95 -0.45 2.52
CA ASN A 206 -19.09 -1.25 2.94
C ASN A 206 -19.47 -2.34 1.93
N ALA A 207 -19.21 -2.12 0.64
CA ALA A 207 -19.46 -3.08 -0.42
C ALA A 207 -18.46 -4.27 -0.41
N GLN A 208 -17.38 -4.20 0.37
CA GLN A 208 -16.39 -5.28 0.40
C GLN A 208 -16.97 -6.54 1.09
N PRO A 209 -16.70 -7.76 0.58
CA PRO A 209 -17.22 -9.00 1.16
C PRO A 209 -16.93 -9.20 2.65
N PHE A 210 -15.77 -8.74 3.14
CA PHE A 210 -15.40 -8.83 4.57
C PHE A 210 -16.13 -7.81 5.46
N CYS A 211 -16.88 -6.87 4.87
CA CYS A 211 -17.75 -5.92 5.56
C CYS A 211 -19.23 -6.32 5.56
N ALA A 212 -19.59 -7.41 4.87
CA ALA A 212 -20.92 -7.99 4.96
C ALA A 212 -21.18 -8.48 6.39
N ARG A 213 -22.32 -8.09 6.98
CA ARG A 213 -22.78 -8.72 8.22
C ARG A 213 -23.05 -10.20 7.93
N LEU A 214 -22.48 -11.08 8.75
CA LEU A 214 -22.90 -12.49 8.74
C LEU A 214 -24.41 -12.50 9.00
N ARG A 215 -25.18 -13.11 8.08
CA ARG A 215 -26.60 -13.34 8.33
C ARG A 215 -26.69 -14.30 9.50
N THR A 216 -27.15 -13.82 10.65
CA THR A 216 -27.60 -14.72 11.72
C THR A 216 -28.82 -15.47 11.17
N SER A 217 -28.69 -16.78 10.99
CA SER A 217 -29.83 -17.65 10.70
C SER A 217 -30.68 -17.85 11.95
#